data_AF-A0A0D0CSG7-F1
#
_entry.id   AF-A0A0D0CSG7-F1
#
_cell.length_a   1.000
_cell.length_b   1.000
_cell.length_c   1.000
_cell.angle_alpha   90.00
_cell.angle_beta   90.00
_cell.angle_gamma   90.00
#
_symmetry.space_group_name_H-M   'P 1'
#
loop_
_entity.id
_entity.type
_entity.pdbx_description
1 polymer ?
#
loop_
_entity_poly.entity_id
_entity_poly.type
_entity_poly.pdbx_seq_one_letter_code
_entity_poly.pdbx_strand_id
1 'polypeptide(L)'
;MRTKKAEITALIQEKKGAKPGEAEMISNYQWAVSQVMGNMTEVELEEAEKEAITAACKGKQYAHKFASMMWKQCGMRVVILEAWLNEAKQVTVGSHDFNSELDGGQSFNCLQDIQKDWENYAQESFGRDPDAAAADTDSEVPCISLLKCKPRLDVVDLVTKSDGKPWVANIKQVSLDSLKNIVRGYFTYHYRIACGIPNAAIPWGEVARNQNKYISPKYLPLNFKVTDPSKMHKKDATLLLGFWRSHQDKDEHSVLRF
;
A
#
# COMPACT_ATOMS: atom_id res chain seq x y z
N MET A 1 13.29 -3.24 14.19
CA MET A 1 13.60 -1.97 14.91
C MET A 1 14.00 -2.04 16.41
N ARG A 2 13.25 -2.69 17.34
CA ARG A 2 13.53 -2.65 18.80
C ARG A 2 14.94 -3.16 19.21
N THR A 3 15.42 -4.21 18.55
CA THR A 3 16.72 -4.84 18.82
C THR A 3 17.89 -3.94 18.44
N LYS A 4 17.78 -3.25 17.29
CA LYS A 4 18.84 -2.35 16.79
C LYS A 4 18.97 -1.06 17.61
N LYS A 5 17.86 -0.53 18.13
CA LYS A 5 17.91 0.58 19.10
C LYS A 5 18.66 0.20 20.37
N ALA A 6 18.49 -1.04 20.86
CA ALA A 6 19.21 -1.55 22.02
C ALA A 6 20.70 -1.73 21.73
N GLU A 7 21.07 -2.25 20.55
CA GLU A 7 22.47 -2.37 20.10
C GLU A 7 23.17 -1.01 20.00
N ILE A 8 22.53 0.00 19.40
CA ILE A 8 23.10 1.36 19.31
C ILE A 8 23.30 1.95 20.71
N THR A 9 22.33 1.79 21.59
CA THR A 9 22.41 2.30 22.98
C THR A 9 23.53 1.62 23.76
N ALA A 10 23.64 0.29 23.64
CA ALA A 10 24.70 -0.48 24.28
C ALA A 10 26.08 -0.11 23.74
N LEU A 11 26.21 0.11 22.43
CA LEU A 11 27.48 0.50 21.80
C LEU A 11 27.97 1.87 22.27
N ILE A 12 27.07 2.84 22.42
CA ILE A 12 27.41 4.17 22.96
C ILE A 12 27.85 4.05 24.42
N GLN A 13 27.11 3.31 25.25
CA GLN A 13 27.46 3.07 26.64
C GLN A 13 28.83 2.40 26.77
N GLU A 14 29.10 1.36 25.99
CA GLU A 14 30.33 0.57 26.07
C GLU A 14 31.56 1.36 25.56
N LYS A 15 31.44 2.05 24.42
CA LYS A 15 32.59 2.66 23.75
C LYS A 15 32.82 4.12 24.09
N LYS A 16 31.77 4.82 24.55
CA LYS A 16 31.81 6.26 24.84
C LYS A 16 31.44 6.58 26.29
N GLY A 17 30.96 5.60 27.06
CA GLY A 17 30.64 5.77 28.48
C GLY A 17 29.36 6.57 28.77
N ALA A 18 28.73 7.15 27.75
CA ALA A 18 27.54 7.98 27.89
C ALA A 18 26.30 7.12 28.20
N LYS A 19 25.51 7.53 29.21
CA LYS A 19 24.31 6.82 29.65
C LYS A 19 23.05 7.40 28.97
N PRO A 20 22.00 6.58 28.78
CA PRO A 20 20.71 7.03 28.27
C PRO A 20 20.19 8.25 29.03
N GLY A 21 19.95 9.35 28.30
CA GLY A 21 19.46 10.61 28.86
C GLY A 21 20.53 11.68 29.07
N GLU A 22 21.82 11.35 28.97
CA GLU A 22 22.90 12.35 29.00
C GLU A 22 23.02 13.09 27.66
N ALA A 23 23.43 14.36 27.69
CA ALA A 23 23.55 15.20 26.50
C ALA A 23 24.52 14.60 25.45
N GLU A 24 25.54 13.89 25.91
CA GLU A 24 26.55 13.22 25.09
C GLU A 24 26.00 12.02 24.29
N MET A 25 24.81 11.52 24.62
CA MET A 25 24.17 10.46 23.83
C MET A 25 23.84 10.92 22.41
N ILE A 26 23.41 12.17 22.25
CA ILE A 26 22.99 12.71 20.95
C ILE A 26 24.20 12.92 20.04
N SER A 27 25.31 13.44 20.58
CA SER A 27 26.54 13.66 19.81
C SER A 27 27.19 12.34 19.36
N ASN A 28 27.06 11.28 20.15
CA ASN A 28 27.61 9.96 19.81
C ASN A 28 26.65 9.08 18.99
N TYR A 29 25.39 9.49 18.81
CA TYR A 29 24.36 8.69 18.16
C TYR A 29 24.68 8.39 16.69
N GLN A 30 25.07 9.41 15.92
CA GLN A 30 25.37 9.26 14.50
C GLN A 30 26.56 8.32 14.27
N TRP A 31 27.61 8.44 15.08
CA TRP A 31 28.76 7.54 15.04
C TRP A 31 28.36 6.08 15.31
N ALA A 32 27.56 5.84 16.35
CA ALA A 32 27.12 4.49 16.69
C ALA A 32 26.19 3.89 15.62
N VAL A 33 25.31 4.70 15.03
CA VAL A 33 24.51 4.29 13.87
C VAL A 33 25.41 3.88 12.71
N SER A 34 26.43 4.67 12.35
CA SER A 34 27.35 4.33 11.24
C SER A 34 28.12 3.02 11.50
N GLN A 35 28.51 2.74 12.74
CA GLN A 35 29.20 1.49 13.09
C GLN A 35 28.27 0.28 13.04
N VAL A 36 27.03 0.41 13.53
CA VAL A 36 26.03 -0.66 13.50
C VAL A 36 25.60 -0.94 12.05
N MET A 37 25.34 0.11 11.26
CA MET A 37 24.95 -0.02 9.86
C MET A 37 26.10 -0.52 8.98
N GLY A 38 27.34 -0.13 9.26
CA GLY A 38 28.53 -0.59 8.53
C GLY A 38 28.84 -2.09 8.71
N ASN A 39 28.27 -2.71 9.75
CA ASN A 39 28.41 -4.14 10.04
C ASN A 39 27.16 -4.96 9.63
N MET A 40 26.17 -4.34 8.98
CA MET A 40 24.97 -5.03 8.49
C MET A 40 25.22 -5.71 7.15
N THR A 41 24.62 -6.89 6.96
CA THR A 41 24.63 -7.59 5.67
C THR A 41 23.69 -6.90 4.67
N GLU A 42 23.93 -7.09 3.37
CA GLU A 42 23.15 -6.46 2.29
C GLU A 42 21.64 -6.75 2.38
N VAL A 43 21.27 -7.92 2.91
CA VAL A 43 19.88 -8.33 3.19
C VAL A 43 19.25 -7.51 4.33
N GLU A 44 20.01 -7.21 5.38
CA GLU A 44 19.53 -6.44 6.53
C GLU A 44 19.44 -4.93 6.23
N LEU A 45 20.31 -4.43 5.35
CA LEU A 45 20.25 -3.08 4.78
C LEU A 45 18.99 -2.91 3.91
N GLU A 46 18.71 -3.89 3.05
CA GLU A 46 17.49 -3.91 2.23
C GLU A 46 16.20 -4.01 3.08
N GLU A 47 16.24 -4.74 4.21
CA GLU A 47 15.10 -4.86 5.13
C GLU A 47 14.85 -3.56 5.91
N ALA A 48 15.90 -2.84 6.31
CA ALA A 48 15.79 -1.53 6.95
C ALA A 48 15.28 -0.44 5.98
N GLU A 49 15.72 -0.47 4.73
CA GLU A 49 15.25 0.41 3.67
C GLU A 49 13.77 0.11 3.29
N LYS A 50 13.41 -1.18 3.22
CA LYS A 50 12.01 -1.62 3.12
C LYS A 50 11.20 -1.15 4.33
N GLU A 51 11.71 -1.19 5.55
CA GLU A 51 11.00 -0.73 6.76
C GLU A 51 10.75 0.79 6.74
N ALA A 52 11.69 1.60 6.20
CA ALA A 52 11.55 3.05 6.00
C ALA A 52 10.52 3.40 4.91
N ILE A 53 10.55 2.71 3.77
CA ILE A 53 9.55 2.87 2.69
C ILE A 53 8.17 2.39 3.14
N THR A 54 8.12 1.31 3.95
CA THR A 54 6.87 0.82 4.54
C THR A 54 6.33 1.81 5.59
N ALA A 55 7.18 2.55 6.31
CA ALA A 55 6.73 3.59 7.24
C ALA A 55 6.05 4.77 6.51
N ALA A 56 6.58 5.19 5.36
CA ALA A 56 5.96 6.23 4.52
C ALA A 56 4.61 5.79 3.91
N CYS A 57 4.48 4.52 3.50
CA CYS A 57 3.25 3.98 2.90
C CYS A 57 2.18 3.51 3.93
N LYS A 58 2.50 3.48 5.23
CA LYS A 58 1.62 2.98 6.30
C LYS A 58 0.49 3.94 6.68
N GLY A 59 0.63 5.25 6.44
CA GLY A 59 -0.33 6.28 6.86
C GLY A 59 -1.76 5.98 6.41
N LYS A 60 -1.92 5.71 5.10
CA LYS A 60 -3.23 5.33 4.52
C LYS A 60 -3.82 4.07 5.14
N GLN A 61 -3.01 3.06 5.43
CA GLN A 61 -3.50 1.80 6.03
C GLN A 61 -3.96 2.00 7.48
N TYR A 62 -3.28 2.86 8.24
CA TYR A 62 -3.70 3.20 9.60
C TYR A 62 -4.96 4.06 9.59
N ALA A 63 -5.03 5.07 8.73
CA ALA A 63 -6.20 5.91 8.52
C ALA A 63 -7.44 5.06 8.17
N HIS A 64 -7.25 4.07 7.29
CA HIS A 64 -8.29 3.11 6.89
C HIS A 64 -8.79 2.26 8.05
N LYS A 65 -7.88 1.63 8.80
CA LYS A 65 -8.21 0.81 9.96
C LYS A 65 -8.91 1.62 11.05
N PHE A 66 -8.44 2.83 11.30
CA PHE A 66 -9.05 3.74 12.28
C PHE A 66 -10.50 4.06 11.91
N ALA A 67 -10.75 4.54 10.68
CA ALA A 67 -12.11 4.84 10.20
C ALA A 67 -13.03 3.61 10.29
N SER A 68 -12.51 2.43 9.93
CA SER A 68 -13.26 1.17 10.02
C SER A 68 -13.61 0.78 11.47
N MET A 69 -12.72 1.00 12.43
CA MET A 69 -12.97 0.73 13.84
C MET A 69 -13.97 1.71 14.45
N MET A 70 -13.84 3.00 14.13
CA MET A 70 -14.78 4.03 14.59
C MET A 70 -16.21 3.75 14.16
N TRP A 71 -16.40 3.25 12.93
CA TRP A 71 -17.71 2.78 12.49
C TRP A 71 -18.19 1.55 13.25
N LYS A 72 -17.38 0.50 13.31
CA LYS A 72 -17.78 -0.79 13.91
C LYS A 72 -18.07 -0.70 15.41
N GLN A 73 -17.30 0.11 16.13
CA GLN A 73 -17.37 0.17 17.59
C GLN A 73 -18.22 1.33 18.08
N CYS A 74 -18.24 2.45 17.34
CA CYS A 74 -18.87 3.68 17.79
C CYS A 74 -20.00 4.16 16.86
N GLY A 75 -20.25 3.49 15.74
CA GLY A 75 -21.20 3.95 14.72
C GLY A 75 -20.79 5.27 14.05
N MET A 76 -19.51 5.67 14.17
CA MET A 76 -19.02 6.96 13.72
C MET A 76 -18.43 6.88 12.32
N ARG A 77 -18.76 7.86 11.48
CA ARG A 77 -18.11 8.11 10.20
C ARG A 77 -17.01 9.14 10.38
N VAL A 78 -15.88 8.94 9.70
CA VAL A 78 -14.68 9.76 9.89
C VAL A 78 -14.12 10.14 8.54
N VAL A 79 -13.70 11.38 8.45
CA VAL A 79 -12.86 11.93 7.39
C VAL A 79 -11.55 12.35 8.05
N ILE A 80 -10.43 12.06 7.41
CA ILE A 80 -9.10 12.38 7.93
C ILE A 80 -8.45 13.40 7.02
N LEU A 81 -8.00 14.52 7.59
CA LEU A 81 -7.21 15.53 6.90
C LEU A 81 -5.77 15.44 7.43
N GLU A 82 -4.80 15.48 6.54
CA GLU A 82 -3.38 15.33 6.86
C GLU A 82 -2.55 16.42 6.18
N ALA A 83 -1.48 16.84 6.85
CA ALA A 83 -0.54 17.83 6.35
C ALA A 83 0.87 17.48 6.86
N TRP A 84 1.88 17.60 6.01
CA TRP A 84 3.27 17.33 6.34
C TRP A 84 4.22 18.11 5.43
N LEU A 85 5.48 18.26 5.85
CA LEU A 85 6.53 18.78 4.99
C LEU A 85 7.13 17.65 4.17
N ASN A 86 7.21 17.83 2.85
CA ASN A 86 7.92 16.91 1.98
C ASN A 86 9.44 17.09 2.07
N GLU A 87 10.20 16.26 1.34
CA GLU A 87 11.68 16.33 1.33
C GLU A 87 12.22 17.69 0.86
N ALA A 88 11.44 18.41 0.04
CA ALA A 88 11.74 19.76 -0.43
C ALA A 88 11.31 20.86 0.56
N LYS A 89 10.92 20.49 1.80
CA LYS A 89 10.36 21.39 2.83
C LYS A 89 9.13 22.18 2.37
N GLN A 90 8.40 21.65 1.39
CA GLN A 90 7.13 22.23 0.97
C GLN A 90 6.00 21.59 1.77
N VAL A 91 5.00 22.39 2.10
CA VAL A 91 3.78 21.90 2.74
C VAL A 91 3.01 21.07 1.73
N THR A 92 2.80 19.81 2.07
CA THR A 92 1.89 18.91 1.37
C THR A 92 0.69 18.67 2.26
N VAL A 93 -0.50 18.71 1.66
CA VAL A 93 -1.74 18.31 2.32
C VAL A 93 -2.33 17.08 1.64
N GLY A 94 -3.11 16.33 2.40
CA GLY A 94 -3.87 15.19 1.93
C GLY A 94 -5.17 15.04 2.71
N SER A 95 -6.05 14.21 2.17
CA SER A 95 -7.30 13.86 2.82
C SER A 95 -7.65 12.42 2.51
N HIS A 96 -8.23 11.71 3.47
CA HIS A 96 -8.75 10.37 3.30
C HIS A 96 -10.21 10.31 3.74
N ASP A 97 -11.06 9.86 2.83
CA ASP A 97 -12.46 9.53 3.10
C ASP A 97 -12.72 8.09 2.70
N PHE A 98 -13.01 7.26 3.70
CA PHE A 98 -13.32 5.84 3.53
C PHE A 98 -14.80 5.55 3.78
N ASN A 99 -15.65 6.57 3.93
CA ASN A 99 -17.03 6.35 4.35
C ASN A 99 -17.85 5.64 3.29
N SER A 100 -17.56 5.82 2.00
CA SER A 100 -18.17 5.06 0.89
C SER A 100 -17.85 3.56 0.93
N GLU A 101 -16.87 3.15 1.73
CA GLU A 101 -16.43 1.78 1.88
C GLU A 101 -17.13 1.03 3.03
N LEU A 102 -17.96 1.73 3.80
CA LEU A 102 -18.70 1.24 4.97
C LEU A 102 -20.17 0.95 4.58
N ASP A 103 -20.86 0.07 5.32
CA ASP A 103 -22.23 -0.33 4.99
C ASP A 103 -23.21 0.87 5.01
N GLY A 104 -23.93 1.06 3.89
CA GLY A 104 -24.82 2.21 3.69
C GLY A 104 -24.09 3.56 3.66
N GLY A 105 -22.77 3.52 3.47
CA GLY A 105 -21.85 4.64 3.49
C GLY A 105 -21.84 5.43 2.20
N GLN A 106 -21.75 6.75 2.31
CA GLN A 106 -21.46 7.65 1.20
C GLN A 106 -20.26 8.49 1.57
N SER A 107 -19.49 8.88 0.56
CA SER A 107 -18.41 9.84 0.74
C SER A 107 -18.94 11.17 1.24
N PHE A 108 -18.12 11.84 2.03
CA PHE A 108 -18.44 13.17 2.52
C PHE A 108 -18.37 14.17 1.37
N ASN A 109 -19.54 14.63 0.93
CA ASN A 109 -19.72 15.49 -0.23
C ASN A 109 -19.10 16.88 -0.07
N CYS A 110 -19.00 17.39 1.16
CA CYS A 110 -18.44 18.70 1.46
C CYS A 110 -16.91 18.69 1.71
N LEU A 111 -16.22 17.59 1.39
CA LEU A 111 -14.76 17.52 1.60
C LEU A 111 -14.03 18.63 0.82
N GLN A 112 -14.50 18.91 -0.39
CA GLN A 112 -13.94 19.97 -1.25
C GLN A 112 -14.15 21.36 -0.65
N ASP A 113 -15.24 21.57 0.09
CA ASP A 113 -15.56 22.86 0.71
C ASP A 113 -14.60 23.18 1.86
N ILE A 114 -14.17 22.15 2.61
CA ILE A 114 -13.27 22.28 3.76
C ILE A 114 -11.79 22.24 3.32
N GLN A 115 -11.51 21.70 2.13
CA GLN A 115 -10.15 21.51 1.63
C GLN A 115 -9.36 22.82 1.60
N LYS A 116 -9.99 23.91 1.17
CA LYS A 116 -9.34 25.22 1.11
C LYS A 116 -8.95 25.75 2.50
N ASP A 117 -9.84 25.61 3.48
CA ASP A 117 -9.57 26.03 4.86
C ASP A 117 -8.47 25.17 5.50
N TRP A 118 -8.44 23.88 5.16
CA TRP A 118 -7.37 22.97 5.57
C TRP A 118 -6.02 23.33 4.97
N GLU A 119 -5.98 23.63 3.67
CA GLU A 119 -4.78 24.08 2.97
C GLU A 119 -4.22 25.36 3.59
N ASN A 120 -5.08 26.34 3.87
CA ASN A 120 -4.69 27.58 4.54
C ASN A 120 -4.09 27.31 5.92
N TYR A 121 -4.79 26.52 6.76
CA TYR A 121 -4.30 26.15 8.08
C TYR A 121 -2.95 25.43 8.01
N ALA A 122 -2.79 24.48 7.09
CA ALA A 122 -1.55 23.74 6.91
C ALA A 122 -0.41 24.67 6.48
N GLN A 123 -0.68 25.59 5.55
CA GLN A 123 0.32 26.55 5.10
C GLN A 123 0.75 27.51 6.22
N GLU A 124 -0.19 27.99 7.03
CA GLU A 124 0.12 28.83 8.20
C GLU A 124 0.92 28.09 9.28
N SER A 125 0.61 26.81 9.47
CA SER A 125 1.19 25.97 10.53
C SER A 125 2.57 25.41 10.17
N PHE A 126 2.79 25.06 8.91
CA PHE A 126 3.99 24.37 8.44
C PHE A 126 4.84 25.20 7.46
N GLY A 127 4.26 26.17 6.76
CA GLY A 127 4.92 26.95 5.71
C GLY A 127 5.70 28.16 6.21
N ARG A 128 5.69 28.43 7.52
CA ARG A 128 6.48 29.52 8.10
C ARG A 128 7.91 29.03 8.35
N ASP A 129 8.81 29.33 7.43
CA ASP A 129 10.24 29.33 7.74
C ASP A 129 10.48 30.49 8.73
N PRO A 130 10.98 30.25 9.96
CA PRO A 130 11.23 31.32 10.93
C PRO A 130 12.19 32.40 10.42
N ASP A 131 12.94 32.14 9.34
CA ASP A 131 13.91 33.07 8.74
C ASP A 131 13.44 33.79 7.46
N ALA A 132 12.26 33.47 6.91
CA ALA A 132 11.77 34.05 5.65
C ALA A 132 10.79 35.22 5.85
N ALA A 133 11.11 36.15 6.75
CA ALA A 133 10.43 37.43 6.82
C ALA A 133 11.06 38.42 5.80
N ALA A 134 10.76 38.25 4.51
CA ALA A 134 10.72 39.30 3.48
C ALA A 134 10.92 38.70 2.08
N ALA A 135 9.83 38.48 1.35
CA ALA A 135 9.73 38.79 -0.07
C ALA A 135 8.31 38.45 -0.51
N ASP A 136 7.48 39.47 -0.52
CA ASP A 136 6.28 39.51 -1.35
C ASP A 136 6.73 39.56 -2.81
N THR A 137 6.36 38.60 -3.64
CA THR A 137 6.07 38.86 -5.06
C THR A 137 5.32 37.69 -5.69
N ASP A 138 4.21 38.04 -6.32
CA ASP A 138 3.50 37.30 -7.35
C ASP A 138 4.39 36.30 -8.09
N SER A 139 4.13 35.03 -7.88
CA SER A 139 4.47 33.99 -8.84
C SER A 139 3.24 33.13 -8.99
N GLU A 140 2.61 33.24 -10.16
CA GLU A 140 1.71 32.22 -10.69
C GLU A 140 2.43 30.87 -10.63
N VAL A 141 2.17 30.12 -9.56
CA VAL A 141 2.65 28.75 -9.44
C VAL A 141 1.88 27.92 -10.46
N PRO A 142 2.55 27.11 -11.31
CA PRO A 142 1.87 26.26 -12.25
C PRO A 142 0.93 25.34 -11.48
N CYS A 143 -0.37 25.49 -11.73
CA CYS A 143 -1.38 24.57 -11.22
C CYS A 143 -1.13 23.22 -11.88
N ILE A 144 -0.28 22.40 -11.26
CA ILE A 144 -0.22 20.98 -11.57
C ILE A 144 -1.46 20.37 -10.94
N SER A 145 -2.59 20.52 -11.63
CA SER A 145 -3.78 19.72 -11.40
C SER A 145 -3.40 18.25 -11.58
N LEU A 146 -3.19 17.50 -10.49
CA LEU A 146 -2.96 16.06 -10.57
C LEU A 146 -3.94 15.28 -9.69
N LEU A 147 -4.63 14.40 -10.42
CA LEU A 147 -5.40 13.22 -10.05
C LEU A 147 -6.46 13.37 -8.95
N LYS A 148 -7.70 13.50 -9.42
CA LYS A 148 -8.83 12.77 -8.82
C LYS A 148 -8.51 11.27 -8.88
N CYS A 149 -7.95 10.72 -7.80
CA CYS A 149 -7.73 9.29 -7.66
C CYS A 149 -8.98 8.62 -7.07
N LYS A 150 -9.54 7.74 -7.91
CA LYS A 150 -10.71 6.86 -7.77
C LYS A 150 -10.67 5.95 -6.50
N PRO A 151 -11.80 5.27 -6.18
CA PRO A 151 -12.03 4.51 -4.94
C PRO A 151 -11.00 3.38 -4.76
N ARG A 152 -11.07 2.68 -3.61
CA ARG A 152 -10.34 1.41 -3.34
C ARG A 152 -9.95 0.73 -4.65
N LEU A 153 -8.64 0.60 -4.88
CA LEU A 153 -8.15 -0.22 -5.96
C LEU A 153 -8.70 -1.63 -5.71
N ASP A 154 -9.70 -2.04 -6.48
CA ASP A 154 -10.25 -3.38 -6.40
C ASP A 154 -9.09 -4.36 -6.65
N VAL A 155 -9.14 -5.55 -6.05
CA VAL A 155 -8.17 -6.59 -6.39
C VAL A 155 -8.21 -6.88 -7.89
N VAL A 156 -9.35 -6.65 -8.53
CA VAL A 156 -9.54 -6.65 -9.99
C VAL A 156 -8.79 -5.52 -10.69
N ASP A 157 -8.73 -4.32 -10.13
CA ASP A 157 -8.01 -3.17 -10.72
C ASP A 157 -6.49 -3.42 -10.75
N LEU A 158 -5.95 -4.20 -9.80
CA LEU A 158 -4.54 -4.63 -9.81
C LEU A 158 -4.18 -5.50 -11.02
N VAL A 159 -5.18 -6.08 -11.68
CA VAL A 159 -5.01 -7.02 -12.79
C VAL A 159 -5.82 -6.61 -14.01
N THR A 160 -6.21 -5.34 -14.15
CA THR A 160 -6.99 -4.87 -15.30
C THR A 160 -6.24 -3.76 -16.03
N LYS A 161 -6.06 -3.90 -17.35
CA LYS A 161 -5.47 -2.87 -18.22
C LYS A 161 -6.45 -1.71 -18.43
N SER A 162 -5.96 -0.61 -19.02
CA SER A 162 -6.80 0.53 -19.41
C SER A 162 -7.91 0.18 -20.40
N ASP A 163 -7.78 -0.93 -21.14
CA ASP A 163 -8.78 -1.47 -22.05
C ASP A 163 -9.86 -2.34 -21.36
N GLY A 164 -9.79 -2.47 -20.03
CA GLY A 164 -10.73 -3.27 -19.25
C GLY A 164 -10.46 -4.78 -19.27
N LYS A 165 -9.38 -5.24 -19.92
CA LYS A 165 -9.03 -6.67 -19.99
C LYS A 165 -8.14 -7.11 -18.83
N PRO A 166 -8.21 -8.38 -18.40
CA PRO A 166 -7.37 -8.87 -17.33
C PRO A 166 -5.93 -9.03 -17.82
N TRP A 167 -4.97 -8.56 -17.04
CA TRP A 167 -3.55 -8.55 -17.35
C TRP A 167 -2.72 -8.94 -16.14
N VAL A 168 -1.79 -9.88 -16.33
CA VAL A 168 -0.84 -10.29 -15.29
C VAL A 168 0.49 -9.60 -15.55
N ALA A 169 0.84 -8.62 -14.71
CA ALA A 169 2.11 -7.89 -14.78
C ALA A 169 3.33 -8.81 -14.53
N ASN A 170 4.54 -8.30 -14.78
CA ASN A 170 5.76 -9.10 -14.65
C ASN A 170 5.94 -9.54 -13.20
N ILE A 171 5.98 -10.86 -12.98
CA ILE A 171 6.05 -11.46 -11.64
C ILE A 171 7.48 -11.60 -11.10
N LYS A 172 8.51 -11.15 -11.84
CA LYS A 172 9.90 -11.13 -11.36
C LYS A 172 10.00 -10.15 -10.18
N GLN A 173 10.59 -10.63 -9.08
CA GLN A 173 10.85 -9.86 -7.85
C GLN A 173 9.61 -9.36 -7.09
N VAL A 174 8.42 -9.90 -7.35
CA VAL A 174 7.19 -9.54 -6.65
C VAL A 174 7.10 -10.23 -5.27
N SER A 175 6.61 -9.51 -4.26
CA SER A 175 6.39 -10.03 -2.90
C SER A 175 5.31 -11.12 -2.88
N LEU A 176 5.30 -11.99 -1.86
CA LEU A 176 4.29 -13.04 -1.73
C LEU A 176 2.86 -12.47 -1.66
N ASP A 177 2.65 -11.42 -0.87
CA ASP A 177 1.33 -10.82 -0.72
C ASP A 177 0.83 -10.19 -2.02
N SER A 178 1.72 -9.56 -2.78
CA SER A 178 1.39 -9.05 -4.11
C SER A 178 1.05 -10.18 -5.09
N LEU A 179 1.79 -11.31 -5.07
CA LEU A 179 1.45 -12.49 -5.89
C LEU A 179 0.06 -13.04 -5.53
N LYS A 180 -0.26 -13.16 -4.23
CA LYS A 180 -1.57 -13.61 -3.75
C LYS A 180 -2.69 -12.67 -4.19
N ASN A 181 -2.45 -11.35 -4.14
CA ASN A 181 -3.41 -10.34 -4.58
C ASN A 181 -3.64 -10.42 -6.08
N ILE A 182 -2.60 -10.57 -6.90
CA ILE A 182 -2.73 -10.74 -8.35
C ILE A 182 -3.53 -12.00 -8.68
N VAL A 183 -3.23 -13.14 -8.03
CA VAL A 183 -4.00 -14.38 -8.21
C VAL A 183 -5.48 -14.15 -7.86
N ARG A 184 -5.75 -13.54 -6.70
CA ARG A 184 -7.11 -13.25 -6.22
C ARG A 184 -7.85 -12.32 -7.19
N GLY A 185 -7.19 -11.27 -7.65
CA GLY A 185 -7.73 -10.32 -8.62
C GLY A 185 -8.12 -10.98 -9.92
N TYR A 186 -7.23 -11.80 -10.47
CA TYR A 186 -7.43 -12.46 -11.76
C TYR A 186 -8.62 -13.40 -11.74
N PHE A 187 -8.70 -14.23 -10.70
CA PHE A 187 -9.85 -15.08 -10.44
C PHE A 187 -11.14 -14.26 -10.28
N THR A 188 -11.11 -13.21 -9.46
CA THR A 188 -12.29 -12.38 -9.13
C THR A 188 -12.84 -11.67 -10.35
N TYR A 189 -11.96 -11.15 -11.23
CA TYR A 189 -12.34 -10.53 -12.50
C TYR A 189 -13.22 -11.49 -13.31
N HIS A 190 -12.69 -12.68 -13.61
CA HIS A 190 -13.38 -13.63 -14.47
C HIS A 190 -14.63 -14.22 -13.82
N TYR A 191 -14.62 -14.44 -12.50
CA TYR A 191 -15.79 -14.90 -11.78
C TYR A 191 -16.94 -13.88 -11.85
N ARG A 192 -16.66 -12.59 -11.66
CA ARG A 192 -17.67 -11.51 -11.78
C ARG A 192 -18.22 -11.40 -13.19
N ILE A 193 -17.38 -11.57 -14.21
CA ILE A 193 -17.82 -11.62 -15.61
C ILE A 193 -18.75 -12.81 -15.85
N ALA A 194 -18.39 -14.01 -15.38
CA ALA A 194 -19.20 -15.21 -15.58
C ALA A 194 -20.54 -15.15 -14.82
N CYS A 195 -20.55 -14.59 -13.61
CA CYS A 195 -21.77 -14.44 -12.81
C CYS A 195 -22.62 -13.23 -13.19
N GLY A 196 -22.07 -12.24 -13.91
CA GLY A 196 -22.74 -10.97 -14.20
C GLY A 196 -23.00 -10.10 -12.96
N ILE A 197 -22.33 -10.39 -11.83
CA ILE A 197 -22.51 -9.70 -10.55
C ILE A 197 -21.23 -8.88 -10.24
N PRO A 198 -21.29 -7.53 -10.26
CA PRO A 198 -20.10 -6.66 -10.18
C PRO A 198 -19.24 -6.82 -8.92
N ASN A 199 -19.82 -7.29 -7.82
CA ASN A 199 -19.16 -7.42 -6.52
C ASN A 199 -19.16 -8.86 -5.98
N ALA A 200 -19.28 -9.85 -6.87
CA ALA A 200 -19.30 -11.25 -6.47
C ALA A 200 -17.99 -11.67 -5.79
N ALA A 201 -18.12 -12.37 -4.67
CA ALA A 201 -17.01 -13.00 -3.96
C ALA A 201 -16.91 -14.48 -4.35
N ILE A 202 -15.69 -14.94 -4.63
CA ILE A 202 -15.47 -16.32 -5.05
C ILE A 202 -15.70 -17.27 -3.86
N PRO A 203 -16.50 -18.34 -4.04
CA PRO A 203 -16.65 -19.38 -3.05
C PRO A 203 -15.43 -20.31 -3.06
N TRP A 204 -14.29 -19.83 -2.56
CA TRP A 204 -12.99 -20.56 -2.61
C TRP A 204 -13.06 -21.98 -2.06
N GLY A 205 -13.89 -22.21 -1.03
CA GLY A 205 -14.11 -23.55 -0.48
C GLY A 205 -14.75 -24.53 -1.48
N GLU A 206 -15.71 -24.06 -2.28
CA GLU A 206 -16.35 -24.88 -3.31
C GLU A 206 -15.43 -25.09 -4.52
N VAL A 207 -14.71 -24.04 -4.93
CA VAL A 207 -13.74 -24.12 -6.03
C VAL A 207 -12.62 -25.10 -5.70
N ALA A 208 -12.10 -25.07 -4.47
CA ALA A 208 -11.05 -26.00 -4.05
C ALA A 208 -11.54 -27.45 -3.96
N ARG A 209 -12.79 -27.68 -3.52
CA ARG A 209 -13.38 -29.03 -3.42
C ARG A 209 -13.74 -29.62 -4.78
N ASN A 210 -14.25 -28.81 -5.69
CA ASN A 210 -14.82 -29.24 -6.97
C ASN A 210 -14.18 -28.51 -8.17
N GLN A 211 -12.86 -28.32 -8.17
CA GLN A 211 -12.13 -27.48 -9.12
C GLN A 211 -12.53 -27.70 -10.58
N ASN A 212 -12.61 -28.95 -11.04
CA ASN A 212 -12.88 -29.26 -12.45
C ASN A 212 -14.30 -28.89 -12.90
N LYS A 213 -15.22 -28.64 -11.95
CA LYS A 213 -16.56 -28.11 -12.24
C LYS A 213 -16.51 -26.62 -12.57
N TYR A 214 -15.57 -25.87 -11.97
CA TYR A 214 -15.51 -24.42 -12.04
C TYR A 214 -14.39 -23.88 -12.91
N ILE A 215 -13.33 -24.67 -13.16
CA ILE A 215 -12.16 -24.21 -13.91
C ILE A 215 -11.75 -25.34 -14.85
N SER A 216 -11.79 -25.07 -16.15
CA SER A 216 -11.31 -26.02 -17.14
C SER A 216 -9.80 -26.29 -16.95
N PRO A 217 -9.35 -27.56 -16.97
CA PRO A 217 -7.93 -27.90 -16.75
C PRO A 217 -6.96 -27.20 -17.69
N LYS A 218 -7.40 -26.79 -18.89
CA LYS A 218 -6.58 -26.05 -19.86
C LYS A 218 -6.13 -24.67 -19.35
N TYR A 219 -6.76 -24.13 -18.32
CA TYR A 219 -6.43 -22.83 -17.74
C TYR A 219 -5.59 -22.93 -16.45
N LEU A 220 -5.16 -24.14 -16.09
CA LEU A 220 -4.33 -24.40 -14.93
C LEU A 220 -3.06 -25.13 -15.35
N PRO A 221 -1.95 -24.96 -14.62
CA PRO A 221 -0.80 -25.83 -14.77
C PRO A 221 -1.20 -27.29 -14.56
N LEU A 222 -0.45 -28.21 -15.19
CA LEU A 222 -0.71 -29.64 -15.07
C LEU A 222 -0.74 -30.06 -13.59
N ASN A 223 -1.81 -30.73 -13.18
CA ASN A 223 -2.05 -31.21 -11.80
C ASN A 223 -2.08 -30.11 -10.72
N PHE A 224 -2.31 -28.85 -11.10
CA PHE A 224 -2.40 -27.75 -10.13
C PHE A 224 -3.68 -27.84 -9.29
N LYS A 225 -3.53 -27.67 -7.97
CA LYS A 225 -4.65 -27.61 -7.01
C LYS A 225 -4.90 -26.17 -6.58
N VAL A 226 -6.05 -25.64 -6.97
CA VAL A 226 -6.51 -24.31 -6.60
C VAL A 226 -6.89 -24.29 -5.12
N THR A 227 -6.35 -23.32 -4.41
CA THR A 227 -6.65 -23.05 -3.01
C THR A 227 -6.94 -21.56 -2.84
N ASP A 228 -7.50 -21.19 -1.69
CA ASP A 228 -7.67 -19.77 -1.36
C ASP A 228 -6.30 -19.07 -1.44
N PRO A 229 -6.15 -17.97 -2.20
CA PRO A 229 -4.89 -17.27 -2.35
C PRO A 229 -4.23 -16.87 -1.02
N SER A 230 -5.01 -16.63 0.05
CA SER A 230 -4.46 -16.36 1.38
C SER A 230 -3.56 -17.49 1.90
N LYS A 231 -3.83 -18.74 1.50
CA LYS A 231 -3.12 -19.96 1.89
C LYS A 231 -2.07 -20.41 0.87
N MET A 232 -1.95 -19.72 -0.25
CA MET A 232 -1.06 -20.11 -1.36
C MET A 232 0.40 -19.83 -1.02
N HIS A 233 1.30 -20.78 -1.32
CA HIS A 233 2.74 -20.56 -1.19
C HIS A 233 3.30 -19.80 -2.39
N LYS A 234 4.46 -19.16 -2.20
CA LYS A 234 5.12 -18.38 -3.25
C LYS A 234 5.36 -19.19 -4.53
N LYS A 235 5.77 -20.44 -4.39
CA LYS A 235 6.02 -21.35 -5.53
C LYS A 235 4.75 -21.58 -6.36
N ASP A 236 3.64 -21.85 -5.70
CA ASP A 236 2.35 -22.12 -6.36
C ASP A 236 1.80 -20.86 -7.04
N ALA A 237 1.89 -19.70 -6.37
CA ALA A 237 1.45 -18.42 -6.93
C ALA A 237 2.28 -18.03 -8.16
N THR A 238 3.61 -18.18 -8.09
CA THR A 238 4.50 -17.92 -9.22
C THR A 238 4.24 -18.87 -10.38
N LEU A 239 4.04 -20.17 -10.10
CA LEU A 239 3.74 -21.18 -11.13
C LEU A 239 2.44 -20.84 -11.87
N LEU A 240 1.38 -20.53 -11.12
CA LEU A 240 0.06 -20.21 -11.68
C LEU A 240 0.08 -18.91 -12.49
N LEU A 241 0.66 -17.84 -11.95
CA LEU A 241 0.75 -16.55 -12.64
C LEU A 241 1.65 -16.63 -13.87
N GLY A 242 2.76 -17.37 -13.80
CA GLY A 242 3.63 -17.61 -14.95
C GLY A 242 2.90 -18.35 -16.07
N PHE A 243 2.10 -19.36 -15.72
CA PHE A 243 1.24 -20.08 -16.65
C PHE A 243 0.24 -19.15 -17.35
N TRP A 244 -0.53 -18.33 -16.61
CA TRP A 244 -1.48 -17.39 -17.21
C TRP A 244 -0.80 -16.33 -18.08
N ARG A 245 0.34 -15.78 -17.63
CA ARG A 245 1.12 -14.82 -18.42
C ARG A 245 1.53 -15.41 -19.76
N SER A 246 2.06 -16.64 -19.77
CA SER A 246 2.44 -17.32 -21.01
C SER A 246 1.26 -17.61 -21.97
N HIS A 247 0.03 -17.62 -21.47
CA HIS A 247 -1.19 -17.74 -22.27
C HIS A 247 -1.68 -16.38 -22.78
N GLN A 248 -1.46 -15.30 -22.02
CA GLN A 248 -1.75 -13.93 -22.47
C GLN A 248 -0.90 -13.52 -23.69
N ASP A 249 0.30 -14.07 -23.81
CA ASP A 249 1.16 -13.85 -24.98
C ASP A 249 0.72 -14.65 -26.23
N LYS A 250 -0.24 -15.58 -26.09
CA LYS A 250 -0.62 -16.55 -27.14
C LYS A 250 -2.08 -16.47 -27.60
N ASP A 251 -2.99 -15.94 -26.78
CA ASP A 251 -4.43 -16.00 -27.05
C ASP A 251 -5.14 -14.69 -26.65
N GLU A 252 -5.76 -14.02 -27.64
CA GLU A 252 -6.38 -12.69 -27.48
C GLU A 252 -7.72 -12.74 -26.71
N HIS A 253 -8.25 -13.96 -26.48
CA HIS A 253 -9.55 -14.20 -25.84
C HIS A 253 -9.49 -15.25 -24.71
N SER A 254 -8.44 -15.24 -23.88
CA SER A 254 -8.33 -16.14 -22.73
C SER A 254 -9.38 -15.81 -21.65
N VAL A 255 -10.57 -16.39 -21.80
CA VAL A 255 -11.65 -16.36 -20.80
C VAL A 255 -11.51 -17.61 -19.94
N LEU A 256 -11.14 -17.46 -18.67
CA LEU A 256 -11.43 -18.50 -17.69
C LEU A 256 -12.95 -18.73 -17.70
N ARG A 257 -13.41 -19.90 -18.19
CA ARG A 257 -14.81 -20.30 -18.03
C ARG A 257 -15.01 -20.68 -16.56
N PHE A 258 -15.71 -19.84 -15.82
CA PHE A 258 -16.28 -20.14 -14.50
C PHE A 258 -17.72 -20.62 -14.63
#